data_AF-A0A8E2RYJ1-F1
#
_entry.id   AF-A0A8E2RYJ1-F1
#
_cell.length_a   1.000
_cell.length_b   1.000
_cell.length_c   1.000
_cell.angle_alpha   90.00
_cell.angle_beta   90.00
_cell.angle_gamma   90.00
#
_symmetry.space_group_name_H-M   'P 1'
#
loop_
_entity.id
_entity.type
_entity.pdbx_description
1 polymer ?
#
loop_
_entity_poly.entity_id
_entity_poly.type
_entity_poly.pdbx_seq_one_letter_code
_entity_poly.pdbx_strand_id
1 'polypeptide(L)'
;MGRGPLYAKTFRYVRQNARRLPYDIGYSLTRRDDGTYIYGYEIVRESYSGRAGAGAVVLDFFGSPDDAERYLIKKLEQIVETLPEALWEADREAADDETDERAVVNASDVTRIFGYWPRFHDAELIAVALRRVESAGGAHTDMELTVRAVVRRDDDDRAPQWRITFLFEHVDGSELSTEDVACPSWIHHLRFSRCDDGRVQIDLFPSTGFDIRLNCRTASVTRVDPY
;
A
#
# COMPACT_ATOMS: atom_id res chain seq x y z
N MET A 1 -19.70 12.81 4.56
CA MET A 1 -19.23 13.97 3.77
C MET A 1 -17.85 13.63 3.23
N GLY A 2 -17.73 13.37 1.92
CA GLY A 2 -16.48 12.98 1.30
C GLY A 2 -15.50 14.16 1.26
N ARG A 3 -14.29 13.99 1.79
CA ARG A 3 -13.18 14.90 1.51
C ARG A 3 -12.88 14.79 0.01
N GLY A 4 -13.06 15.88 -0.74
CA GLY A 4 -12.63 15.96 -2.14
C GLY A 4 -11.13 15.69 -2.28
N PRO A 5 -10.66 15.32 -3.48
CA PRO A 5 -9.26 14.98 -3.72
C PRO A 5 -8.35 16.15 -3.32
N LEU A 6 -7.21 15.83 -2.70
CA LEU A 6 -6.24 16.78 -2.12
C LEU A 6 -5.46 17.59 -3.18
N TYR A 7 -5.85 17.50 -4.46
CA TYR A 7 -5.08 17.96 -5.61
C TYR A 7 -5.79 19.06 -6.40
N ALA A 8 -5.01 20.02 -6.90
CA ALA A 8 -5.51 21.18 -7.64
C ALA A 8 -6.04 20.82 -9.04
N LYS A 9 -5.54 19.74 -9.65
CA LYS A 9 -6.01 19.22 -10.94
C LYS A 9 -6.70 17.90 -10.73
N THR A 10 -7.87 17.74 -11.33
CA THR A 10 -8.67 16.51 -11.24
C THR A 10 -9.30 16.16 -12.58
N PHE A 11 -9.52 14.87 -12.81
CA PHE A 11 -10.34 14.37 -13.92
C PHE A 11 -11.01 13.05 -13.55
N ARG A 12 -12.10 12.70 -14.24
CA ARG A 12 -12.79 11.44 -14.06
C ARG A 12 -12.46 10.51 -15.22
N TYR A 13 -12.11 9.27 -14.91
CA TYR A 13 -11.85 8.23 -15.90
C TYR A 13 -12.78 7.05 -15.67
N VAL A 14 -13.31 6.48 -16.76
CA VAL A 14 -14.12 5.26 -16.71
C VAL A 14 -13.30 4.17 -17.35
N ARG A 15 -13.07 3.10 -16.59
CA ARG A 15 -12.30 1.97 -17.07
C ARG A 15 -12.94 1.35 -18.31
N GLN A 16 -12.15 0.86 -19.25
CA GLN A 16 -12.61 0.32 -20.53
C GLN A 16 -12.89 -1.19 -20.47
N ASN A 17 -12.87 -1.79 -19.28
CA ASN A 17 -13.26 -3.18 -19.05
C ASN A 17 -14.80 -3.37 -19.05
N ALA A 18 -15.24 -4.63 -18.94
CA ALA A 18 -16.66 -4.99 -18.97
C ALA A 18 -17.48 -4.32 -17.85
N ARG A 19 -16.87 -4.02 -16.70
CA ARG A 19 -17.55 -3.42 -15.53
C ARG A 19 -17.69 -1.91 -15.61
N ARG A 20 -16.88 -1.24 -16.45
CA ARG A 20 -16.93 0.22 -16.69
C ARG A 20 -16.95 1.05 -15.40
N LEU A 21 -16.07 0.72 -14.46
CA LEU A 21 -16.03 1.39 -13.17
C LEU A 21 -15.46 2.82 -13.27
N PRO A 22 -16.08 3.81 -12.61
CA PRO A 22 -15.58 5.18 -12.60
C PRO A 22 -14.55 5.43 -11.50
N TYR A 23 -13.55 6.24 -11.81
CA TYR A 23 -12.50 6.69 -10.90
C TYR A 23 -12.33 8.21 -11.02
N ASP A 24 -12.23 8.88 -9.88
CA ASP A 24 -11.85 10.29 -9.76
C ASP A 24 -10.35 10.37 -9.49
N ILE A 25 -9.62 11.08 -10.35
CA ILE A 25 -8.16 11.16 -10.32
C ILE A 25 -7.77 12.60 -10.02
N GLY A 26 -7.09 12.82 -8.90
CA GLY A 26 -6.39 14.06 -8.58
C GLY A 26 -4.90 13.94 -8.90
N TYR A 27 -4.27 15.02 -9.37
CA TYR A 27 -2.83 15.03 -9.60
C TYR A 27 -2.20 16.42 -9.47
N SER A 28 -0.89 16.43 -9.28
CA SER A 28 -0.02 17.59 -9.38
C SER A 28 1.10 17.31 -10.36
N LEU A 29 1.56 18.33 -11.06
CA LEU A 29 2.71 18.28 -11.96
C LEU A 29 3.51 19.56 -11.75
N THR A 30 4.79 19.45 -11.46
CA THR A 30 5.68 20.59 -11.20
C THR A 30 6.98 20.37 -11.95
N ARG A 31 7.47 21.41 -12.63
CA ARG A 31 8.79 21.40 -13.27
C ARG A 31 9.82 21.95 -12.29
N ARG A 32 10.94 21.25 -12.13
CA ARG A 32 12.10 21.69 -11.34
C ARG A 32 13.02 22.57 -12.18
N ASP A 33 13.91 23.28 -11.49
CA ASP A 33 14.89 24.19 -12.12
C ASP A 33 15.86 23.45 -13.08
N ASP A 34 16.12 22.17 -12.82
CA ASP A 34 16.92 21.30 -13.68
C ASP A 34 16.16 20.82 -14.94
N GLY A 35 14.91 21.25 -15.10
CA GLY A 35 14.06 20.92 -16.23
C GLY A 35 13.29 19.61 -16.08
N THR A 36 13.52 18.82 -15.01
CA THR A 36 12.79 17.58 -14.74
C THR A 36 11.36 17.86 -14.26
N TYR A 37 10.46 16.92 -14.53
CA TYR A 37 9.07 17.00 -14.07
C TYR A 37 8.85 16.06 -12.89
N ILE A 38 8.17 16.56 -11.86
CA ILE A 38 7.72 15.78 -10.71
C ILE A 38 6.21 15.78 -10.70
N TYR A 39 5.61 14.62 -10.47
CA TYR A 39 4.17 14.49 -10.33
C TYR A 39 3.79 13.76 -9.05
N GLY A 40 2.62 14.08 -8.53
CA GLY A 40 1.94 13.27 -7.52
C GLY A 40 0.51 13.03 -7.99
N TYR A 41 -0.10 11.95 -7.54
CA TYR A 41 -1.48 11.65 -7.90
C TYR A 41 -2.22 10.90 -6.80
N GLU A 42 -3.53 10.95 -6.87
CA GLU A 42 -4.47 10.17 -6.08
C GLU A 42 -5.61 9.71 -7.00
N ILE A 43 -5.94 8.43 -7.00
CA ILE A 43 -7.04 7.81 -7.74
C ILE A 43 -8.02 7.29 -6.71
N VAL A 44 -9.26 7.75 -6.78
CA VAL A 44 -10.33 7.41 -5.85
C VAL A 44 -11.45 6.77 -6.65
N ARG A 45 -12.04 5.69 -6.15
CA ARG A 45 -13.25 5.12 -6.73
C ARG A 45 -14.45 5.58 -5.92
N GLU A 46 -15.43 6.24 -6.55
CA GLU A 46 -16.57 6.84 -5.83
C GLU A 46 -17.34 5.84 -4.94
N SER A 47 -17.44 4.58 -5.37
CA SER A 47 -18.13 3.51 -4.63
C SER A 47 -17.24 2.74 -3.64
N TYR A 48 -15.97 3.09 -3.51
CA TYR A 48 -14.98 2.35 -2.71
C TYR A 48 -14.00 3.32 -2.06
N SER A 49 -13.87 3.30 -0.73
CA SER A 49 -12.94 4.21 -0.04
C SER A 49 -11.45 3.82 -0.15
N GLY A 50 -11.10 2.97 -1.12
CA GLY A 50 -9.72 2.73 -1.54
C GLY A 50 -9.20 3.91 -2.36
N ARG A 51 -7.95 4.25 -2.10
CA ARG A 51 -7.23 5.34 -2.74
C ARG A 51 -5.96 4.72 -3.29
N ALA A 52 -5.65 4.95 -4.56
CA ALA A 52 -4.30 4.75 -5.09
C ALA A 52 -3.59 6.09 -5.11
N GLY A 53 -2.28 6.14 -4.96
CA GLY A 53 -1.58 7.40 -5.20
C GLY A 53 -0.09 7.31 -5.05
N ALA A 54 0.61 8.31 -5.52
CA ALA A 54 2.04 8.44 -5.27
C ALA A 54 2.37 9.89 -4.94
N GLY A 55 3.24 10.07 -3.95
CA GLY A 55 3.79 11.37 -3.60
C GLY A 55 5.10 11.61 -4.34
N ALA A 56 5.15 12.64 -5.17
CA ALA A 56 6.38 13.22 -5.73
C ALA A 56 7.31 12.23 -6.48
N VAL A 57 6.83 11.69 -7.60
CA VAL A 57 7.54 10.80 -8.52
C VAL A 57 8.15 11.60 -9.68
N VAL A 58 9.34 11.20 -10.16
CA VAL A 58 9.93 11.76 -11.38
C VAL A 58 9.15 11.28 -12.60
N LEU A 59 8.66 12.22 -13.42
CA LEU A 59 8.09 11.92 -14.71
C LEU A 59 9.23 11.83 -15.73
N ASP A 60 9.53 10.62 -16.19
CA ASP A 60 10.50 10.37 -17.27
C ASP A 60 9.93 10.88 -18.61
N PHE A 61 10.06 12.19 -18.81
CA PHE A 61 9.52 12.91 -19.96
C PHE A 61 10.36 14.14 -20.28
N PHE A 62 10.64 14.33 -21.56
CA PHE A 62 11.31 15.51 -22.10
C PHE A 62 10.38 16.23 -23.08
N GLY A 63 10.10 17.51 -22.82
CA GLY A 63 9.24 18.30 -23.70
C GLY A 63 8.67 19.53 -23.01
N SER A 64 7.59 20.05 -23.58
CA SER A 64 6.88 21.21 -23.01
C SER A 64 6.04 20.81 -21.79
N PRO A 65 5.68 21.77 -20.90
CA PRO A 65 4.77 21.50 -19.79
C PRO A 65 3.42 20.90 -20.22
N ASP A 66 2.86 21.38 -21.33
CA ASP A 66 1.57 20.91 -21.86
C ASP A 66 1.68 19.46 -22.37
N ASP A 67 2.80 19.11 -23.00
CA ASP A 67 3.05 17.73 -23.42
C ASP A 67 3.28 16.81 -22.22
N ALA A 68 3.99 17.27 -21.20
CA ALA A 68 4.21 16.53 -19.96
C ALA A 68 2.89 16.26 -19.24
N GLU A 69 1.97 17.22 -19.20
CA GLU A 69 0.64 17.04 -18.62
C GLU A 69 -0.20 16.04 -19.41
N ARG A 70 -0.24 16.14 -20.74
CA ARG A 70 -0.94 15.15 -21.58
C ARG A 70 -0.35 13.75 -21.45
N TYR A 71 0.97 13.66 -21.34
CA TYR A 71 1.67 12.41 -21.12
C TYR A 71 1.30 11.82 -19.74
N LEU A 72 1.30 12.64 -18.69
CA LEU A 72 0.90 12.22 -17.35
C LEU A 72 -0.55 11.73 -17.31
N ILE A 73 -1.50 12.45 -17.91
CA ILE A 73 -2.91 12.03 -17.94
C ILE A 73 -3.03 10.62 -18.55
N LYS A 74 -2.41 10.37 -19.70
CA LYS A 74 -2.42 9.04 -20.33
C LYS A 74 -1.77 7.97 -19.44
N LYS A 75 -0.69 8.31 -18.76
CA LYS A 75 -0.04 7.40 -17.80
C LYS A 75 -0.97 7.05 -16.65
N LEU A 76 -1.71 8.02 -16.10
CA LEU A 76 -2.69 7.80 -15.04
C LEU A 76 -3.88 6.96 -15.50
N GLU A 77 -4.38 7.18 -16.73
CA GLU A 77 -5.40 6.33 -17.35
C GLU A 77 -4.91 4.87 -17.46
N GLN A 78 -3.68 4.66 -17.94
CA GLN A 78 -3.06 3.33 -18.02
C GLN A 78 -2.93 2.67 -16.66
N ILE A 79 -2.53 3.42 -15.63
CA ILE A 79 -2.47 2.91 -14.25
C ILE A 79 -3.84 2.39 -13.81
N VAL A 80 -4.92 3.12 -14.08
CA VAL A 80 -6.29 2.64 -13.76
C VAL A 80 -6.61 1.36 -14.53
N GLU A 81 -6.24 1.28 -15.80
CA GLU A 81 -6.47 0.08 -16.61
C GLU A 81 -5.68 -1.14 -16.12
N THR A 82 -4.54 -0.97 -15.43
CA THR A 82 -3.74 -2.05 -14.87
C THR A 82 -4.08 -2.40 -13.42
N LEU A 83 -5.00 -1.69 -12.77
CA LEU A 83 -5.39 -1.98 -11.38
C LEU A 83 -5.95 -3.40 -11.23
N PRO A 84 -5.43 -4.24 -10.31
CA PRO A 84 -5.91 -5.61 -10.16
C PRO A 84 -7.37 -5.66 -9.71
N GLU A 85 -8.25 -6.25 -10.53
CA GLU A 85 -9.71 -6.28 -10.26
C GLU A 85 -10.04 -6.93 -8.89
N ALA A 86 -9.32 -8.01 -8.53
CA ALA A 86 -9.53 -8.72 -7.27
C ALA A 86 -9.10 -7.94 -6.00
N LEU A 87 -8.19 -6.97 -6.16
CA LEU A 87 -7.67 -6.16 -5.05
C LEU A 87 -8.46 -4.85 -4.89
N TRP A 88 -8.93 -4.27 -6.00
CA TRP A 88 -9.56 -2.95 -6.07
C TRP A 88 -11.10 -2.97 -6.10
N GLU A 89 -11.69 -4.11 -6.47
CA GLU A 89 -13.12 -4.23 -6.74
C GLU A 89 -13.83 -5.19 -5.78
N ALA A 90 -13.14 -5.69 -4.76
CA ALA A 90 -13.70 -6.47 -3.66
C ALA A 90 -14.39 -5.54 -2.64
N ASP A 91 -15.68 -5.76 -2.37
CA ASP A 91 -16.50 -4.92 -1.50
C ASP A 91 -15.92 -4.81 -0.07
N ARG A 92 -15.91 -3.57 0.46
CA ARG A 92 -15.49 -3.25 1.83
C ARG A 92 -16.37 -3.86 2.92
N GLU A 93 -17.52 -4.44 2.57
CA GLU A 93 -18.38 -5.09 3.57
C GLU A 93 -17.75 -6.33 4.22
N ALA A 94 -16.65 -6.87 3.67
CA ALA A 94 -15.87 -7.93 4.31
C ALA A 94 -14.69 -7.41 5.17
N ALA A 95 -14.52 -6.09 5.32
CA ALA A 95 -13.36 -5.47 5.96
C ALA A 95 -13.47 -5.26 7.48
N ASP A 96 -14.55 -5.77 8.10
CA ASP A 96 -14.73 -5.77 9.57
C ASP A 96 -14.32 -7.11 10.23
N ASP A 97 -13.67 -8.00 9.48
CA ASP A 97 -13.15 -9.26 10.03
C ASP A 97 -11.84 -9.05 10.79
N GLU A 98 -11.82 -9.56 12.02
CA GLU A 98 -10.70 -9.57 12.96
C GLU A 98 -9.45 -10.21 12.34
N THR A 99 -8.26 -9.64 12.58
CA THR A 99 -6.99 -10.23 12.13
C THR A 99 -6.72 -11.54 12.85
N ASP A 100 -6.34 -12.59 12.13
CA ASP A 100 -5.85 -13.82 12.74
C ASP A 100 -4.37 -13.65 13.10
N GLU A 101 -4.09 -13.19 14.33
CA GLU A 101 -2.72 -13.07 14.85
C GLU A 101 -1.94 -14.40 14.77
N ARG A 102 -2.64 -15.54 14.83
CA ARG A 102 -2.01 -16.86 14.78
C ARG A 102 -1.52 -17.21 13.39
N ALA A 103 -1.93 -16.48 12.36
CA ALA A 103 -1.38 -16.58 11.02
C ALA A 103 0.08 -16.08 10.95
N VAL A 104 0.52 -15.28 11.93
CA VAL A 104 1.85 -14.66 11.95
C VAL A 104 2.78 -15.43 12.89
N VAL A 105 3.87 -15.96 12.35
CA VAL A 105 4.93 -16.60 13.14
C VAL A 105 5.63 -15.55 14.00
N ASN A 106 5.92 -15.89 15.25
CA ASN A 106 6.49 -14.98 16.26
C ASN A 106 5.60 -13.77 16.61
N ALA A 107 4.29 -13.84 16.37
CA ALA A 107 3.36 -12.79 16.79
C ALA A 107 3.47 -12.41 18.28
N SER A 108 3.90 -13.37 19.12
CA SER A 108 4.12 -13.18 20.55
C SER A 108 5.14 -12.09 20.88
N ASP A 109 6.08 -11.78 19.98
CA ASP A 109 7.04 -10.70 20.22
C ASP A 109 6.35 -9.32 20.21
N VAL A 110 5.36 -9.14 19.35
CA VAL A 110 4.52 -7.93 19.33
C VAL A 110 3.60 -7.91 20.54
N THR A 111 2.88 -9.00 20.80
CA THR A 111 1.90 -9.01 21.92
C THR A 111 2.57 -8.89 23.29
N ARG A 112 3.82 -9.34 23.45
CA ARG A 112 4.61 -9.13 24.67
C ARG A 112 4.90 -7.65 24.95
N ILE A 113 5.05 -6.83 23.91
CA ILE A 113 5.38 -5.40 24.04
C ILE A 113 4.11 -4.57 24.20
N PHE A 114 3.11 -4.81 23.35
CA PHE A 114 1.88 -4.02 23.32
C PHE A 114 0.85 -4.51 24.37
N GLY A 115 0.92 -5.78 24.78
CA GLY A 115 -0.06 -6.45 25.62
C GLY A 115 -1.27 -7.00 24.83
N TYR A 116 -1.33 -6.71 23.53
CA TYR A 116 -2.36 -7.13 22.58
C TYR A 116 -1.77 -7.09 21.17
N TRP A 117 -2.46 -7.68 20.19
CA TRP A 117 -2.12 -7.49 18.79
C TRP A 117 -2.67 -6.14 18.28
N PRO A 118 -1.82 -5.16 17.92
CA PRO A 118 -2.31 -3.86 17.50
C PRO A 118 -2.99 -3.93 16.14
N ARG A 119 -4.01 -3.10 15.93
CA ARG A 119 -4.72 -2.98 14.65
C ARG A 119 -3.92 -2.21 13.57
N PHE A 120 -2.77 -1.65 13.94
CA PHE A 120 -1.88 -0.87 13.06
C PHE A 120 -2.52 0.33 12.33
N HIS A 121 -3.71 0.79 12.72
CA HIS A 121 -4.43 1.91 12.08
C HIS A 121 -3.84 3.31 12.34
N ASP A 122 -2.92 3.40 13.29
CA ASP A 122 -2.11 4.58 13.61
C ASP A 122 -0.61 4.30 13.37
N ALA A 123 -0.28 3.21 12.66
CA ALA A 123 1.10 2.89 12.34
C ALA A 123 1.53 3.61 11.04
N GLU A 124 2.82 3.88 10.92
CA GLU A 124 3.41 4.38 9.67
C GLU A 124 4.19 3.25 9.01
N LEU A 125 3.89 2.97 7.75
CA LEU A 125 4.76 2.18 6.88
C LEU A 125 6.03 2.99 6.61
N ILE A 126 7.19 2.46 7.00
CA ILE A 126 8.46 3.19 6.90
C ILE A 126 9.45 2.56 5.92
N ALA A 127 9.31 1.27 5.61
CA ALA A 127 10.10 0.61 4.58
C ALA A 127 9.36 -0.59 4.00
N VAL A 128 9.51 -0.77 2.68
CA VAL A 128 9.16 -2.00 1.96
C VAL A 128 10.34 -2.42 1.11
N ALA A 129 10.71 -3.69 1.18
CA ALA A 129 11.74 -4.27 0.33
C ALA A 129 11.24 -5.57 -0.29
N LEU A 130 11.56 -5.79 -1.57
CA LEU A 130 11.31 -7.03 -2.26
C LEU A 130 12.63 -7.71 -2.57
N ARG A 131 12.72 -9.02 -2.33
CA ARG A 131 13.92 -9.81 -2.60
C ARG A 131 13.55 -11.02 -3.44
N ARG A 132 14.16 -11.13 -4.62
CA ARG A 132 14.11 -12.36 -5.41
C ARG A 132 15.08 -13.39 -4.84
N VAL A 133 14.57 -14.58 -4.56
CA VAL A 133 15.33 -15.69 -3.97
C VAL A 133 15.31 -16.86 -4.93
N GLU A 134 16.51 -17.29 -5.32
CA GLU A 134 16.71 -18.50 -6.10
C GLU A 134 16.81 -19.70 -5.15
N SER A 135 15.96 -20.69 -5.34
CA SER A 135 15.92 -21.90 -4.52
C SER A 135 15.85 -23.15 -5.39
N ALA A 136 16.13 -24.32 -4.81
CA ALA A 136 16.08 -25.59 -5.55
C ALA A 136 14.70 -25.89 -6.18
N GLY A 137 13.63 -25.22 -5.71
CA GLY A 137 12.26 -25.31 -6.24
C GLY A 137 11.88 -24.22 -7.24
N GLY A 138 12.83 -23.36 -7.66
CA GLY A 138 12.61 -22.22 -8.53
C GLY A 138 12.77 -20.87 -7.83
N ALA A 139 12.72 -19.81 -8.63
CA ALA A 139 12.77 -18.43 -8.16
C ALA A 139 11.45 -18.05 -7.49
N HIS A 140 11.52 -17.38 -6.35
CA HIS A 140 10.38 -16.75 -5.69
C HIS A 140 10.74 -15.36 -5.20
N THR A 141 9.72 -14.61 -4.76
CA THR A 141 9.88 -13.28 -4.19
C THR A 141 9.50 -13.31 -2.72
N ASP A 142 10.36 -12.75 -1.88
CA ASP A 142 10.05 -12.41 -0.49
C ASP A 142 9.79 -10.92 -0.39
N MET A 143 8.97 -10.52 0.58
CA MET A 143 8.72 -9.13 0.92
C MET A 143 9.03 -8.88 2.39
N GLU A 144 9.80 -7.83 2.65
CA GLU A 144 10.01 -7.29 3.99
C GLU A 144 9.23 -5.99 4.12
N LEU A 145 8.41 -5.89 5.17
CA LEU A 145 7.59 -4.73 5.47
C LEU A 145 7.91 -4.24 6.88
N THR A 146 8.31 -2.98 7.01
CA THR A 146 8.61 -2.38 8.30
C THR A 146 7.63 -1.26 8.61
N VAL A 147 7.04 -1.33 9.81
CA VAL A 147 6.15 -0.31 10.34
C VAL A 147 6.70 0.33 11.61
N ARG A 148 6.38 1.60 11.80
CA ARG A 148 6.50 2.30 13.08
C ARG A 148 5.13 2.33 13.74
N ALA A 149 5.00 1.68 14.89
CA ALA A 149 3.77 1.64 15.67
C ALA A 149 3.95 2.34 17.02
N VAL A 150 2.90 2.97 17.52
CA VAL A 150 2.90 3.65 18.82
C VAL A 150 2.16 2.78 19.84
N VAL A 151 2.75 2.57 21.02
CA VAL A 151 2.03 1.95 22.15
C VAL A 151 1.22 3.04 22.84
N ARG A 152 0.04 3.38 22.30
CA ARG A 152 -0.88 4.30 22.99
C ARG A 152 -1.51 3.60 24.19
N ARG A 153 -1.04 3.94 25.39
CA ARG A 153 -1.74 3.71 26.65
C ARG A 153 -2.15 5.10 27.15
N ASP A 154 -3.40 5.46 26.91
CA ASP A 154 -3.97 6.79 27.17
C ASP A 154 -3.31 7.94 26.38
N ASP A 155 -3.93 9.13 26.42
CA ASP A 155 -3.54 10.37 25.72
C ASP A 155 -2.16 10.94 26.16
N ASP A 156 -1.11 10.12 26.13
CA ASP A 156 0.25 10.51 26.40
C ASP A 156 1.03 10.68 25.09
N ASP A 157 1.33 11.93 24.75
CA ASP A 157 2.17 12.32 23.60
C ASP A 157 3.62 11.78 23.71
N ARG A 158 4.01 11.15 24.84
CA ARG A 158 5.30 10.49 25.05
C ARG A 158 5.26 8.97 24.89
N ALA A 159 4.18 8.42 24.35
CA ALA A 159 4.05 6.99 24.11
C ALA A 159 5.26 6.44 23.32
N PRO A 160 5.89 5.35 23.80
CA PRO A 160 7.05 4.78 23.15
C PRO A 160 6.69 4.27 21.77
N GLN A 161 7.54 4.59 20.80
CA GLN A 161 7.41 4.15 19.42
C GLN A 161 8.26 2.90 19.20
N TRP A 162 7.73 1.97 18.40
CA TRP A 162 8.37 0.70 18.11
C TRP A 162 8.43 0.48 16.62
N ARG A 163 9.57 -0.02 16.16
CA ARG A 163 9.77 -0.56 14.81
C ARG A 163 9.42 -2.03 14.83
N ILE A 164 8.52 -2.44 13.96
CA ILE A 164 8.15 -3.85 13.75
C ILE A 164 8.44 -4.20 12.30
N THR A 165 9.26 -5.23 12.09
CA THR A 165 9.57 -5.76 10.76
C THR A 165 8.90 -7.12 10.58
N PHE A 166 8.17 -7.22 9.48
CA PHE A 166 7.53 -8.44 9.01
C PHE A 166 8.26 -8.97 7.78
N LEU A 167 8.40 -10.29 7.70
CA LEU A 167 8.86 -11.00 6.52
C LEU A 167 7.72 -11.88 5.98
N PHE A 168 7.44 -11.72 4.70
CA PHE A 168 6.48 -12.49 3.93
C PHE A 168 7.24 -13.33 2.92
N GLU A 169 7.27 -14.64 3.13
CA GLU A 169 8.03 -15.57 2.30
C GLU A 169 7.18 -16.12 1.16
N HIS A 170 7.76 -16.23 -0.04
CA HIS A 170 7.08 -16.71 -1.23
C HIS A 170 5.74 -15.98 -1.49
N VAL A 171 5.82 -14.67 -1.71
CA VAL A 171 4.68 -13.83 -2.07
C VAL A 171 4.21 -14.16 -3.49
N ASP A 172 2.90 -14.39 -3.65
CA ASP A 172 2.27 -14.51 -4.96
C ASP A 172 2.19 -13.14 -5.63
N GLY A 173 2.59 -13.08 -6.90
CA GLY A 173 2.64 -11.84 -7.68
C GLY A 173 4.07 -11.46 -8.04
N SER A 174 4.58 -12.06 -9.13
CA SER A 174 5.89 -11.69 -9.70
C SER A 174 5.92 -10.27 -10.29
N GLU A 175 4.78 -9.59 -10.31
CA GLU A 175 4.56 -8.25 -10.86
C GLU A 175 4.54 -7.16 -9.77
N LEU A 176 4.54 -7.52 -8.47
CA LEU A 176 4.56 -6.55 -7.38
C LEU A 176 5.86 -5.74 -7.43
N SER A 177 5.76 -4.43 -7.58
CA SER A 177 6.89 -3.50 -7.48
C SER A 177 6.83 -2.72 -6.18
N THR A 178 7.99 -2.34 -5.64
CA THR A 178 8.03 -1.38 -4.51
C THR A 178 7.51 0.00 -4.90
N GLU A 179 7.47 0.31 -6.19
CA GLU A 179 6.87 1.55 -6.72
C GLU A 179 5.35 1.58 -6.53
N ASP A 180 4.72 0.41 -6.37
CA ASP A 180 3.29 0.29 -6.07
C ASP A 180 2.98 0.57 -4.59
N VAL A 181 4.01 0.78 -3.77
CA VAL A 181 3.84 1.02 -2.33
C VAL A 181 4.32 2.43 -2.00
N ALA A 182 3.38 3.32 -1.69
CA ALA A 182 3.78 4.64 -1.20
C ALA A 182 4.41 4.49 0.19
N CYS A 183 5.70 4.78 0.26
CA CYS A 183 6.51 4.64 1.45
C CYS A 183 7.42 5.89 1.60
N PRO A 184 7.39 6.59 2.74
CA PRO A 184 6.56 6.30 3.92
C PRO A 184 5.08 6.65 3.70
N SER A 185 4.19 5.97 4.42
CA SER A 185 2.75 6.28 4.46
C SER A 185 2.13 5.82 5.77
N TRP A 186 1.19 6.58 6.33
CA TRP A 186 0.33 6.08 7.42
C TRP A 186 -0.47 4.87 6.94
N ILE A 187 -0.85 4.00 7.85
CA ILE A 187 -1.58 2.76 7.58
C ILE A 187 -2.95 2.88 8.21
N HIS A 188 -4.01 2.66 7.44
CA HIS A 188 -5.37 2.53 7.96
C HIS A 188 -5.58 1.15 8.58
N HIS A 189 -5.11 0.09 7.92
CA HIS A 189 -5.18 -1.28 8.43
C HIS A 189 -4.03 -2.12 7.90
N LEU A 190 -3.48 -3.00 8.75
CA LEU A 190 -2.64 -4.12 8.36
C LEU A 190 -3.28 -5.38 8.97
N ARG A 191 -3.74 -6.30 8.10
CA ARG A 191 -4.47 -7.50 8.49
C ARG A 191 -3.78 -8.76 7.98
N PHE A 192 -3.90 -9.82 8.76
CA PHE A 192 -3.46 -11.17 8.42
C PHE A 192 -4.64 -12.13 8.54
N SER A 193 -4.80 -13.03 7.57
CA SER A 193 -5.78 -14.11 7.62
C SER A 193 -5.21 -15.39 7.01
N ARG A 194 -5.71 -16.55 7.44
CA ARG A 194 -5.36 -17.84 6.83
C ARG A 194 -6.30 -18.14 5.67
N CYS A 195 -5.73 -18.56 4.55
CA CYS A 195 -6.47 -19.09 3.42
C CYS A 195 -6.76 -20.58 3.60
N ASP A 196 -7.80 -21.10 2.92
CA ASP A 196 -8.15 -22.52 2.95
C ASP A 196 -7.04 -23.44 2.41
N ASP A 197 -6.16 -22.90 1.57
CA ASP A 197 -4.99 -23.61 1.02
C ASP A 197 -3.77 -23.60 1.96
N GLY A 198 -3.91 -23.04 3.16
CA GLY A 198 -2.88 -22.96 4.18
C GLY A 198 -1.92 -21.77 4.03
N ARG A 199 -2.09 -20.92 3.00
CA ARG A 199 -1.34 -19.66 2.86
C ARG A 199 -1.83 -18.60 3.83
N VAL A 200 -1.06 -17.52 3.93
CA VAL A 200 -1.43 -16.32 4.69
C VAL A 200 -1.73 -15.20 3.71
N GLN A 201 -2.95 -14.67 3.77
CA GLN A 201 -3.31 -13.43 3.10
C GLN A 201 -2.94 -12.25 4.00
N ILE A 202 -2.37 -11.23 3.36
CA ILE A 202 -1.99 -9.97 3.98
C ILE A 202 -2.77 -8.88 3.27
N ASP A 203 -3.46 -8.03 4.04
CA ASP A 203 -4.09 -6.82 3.54
C ASP A 203 -3.42 -5.61 4.20
N LEU A 204 -2.77 -4.77 3.41
CA LEU A 204 -2.19 -3.49 3.82
C LEU A 204 -2.96 -2.36 3.11
N PHE A 205 -3.53 -1.47 3.91
CA PHE A 205 -4.28 -0.31 3.45
C PHE A 205 -3.52 0.95 3.85
N PRO A 206 -2.62 1.48 3.01
CA PRO A 206 -1.91 2.71 3.31
C PRO A 206 -2.81 3.94 3.06
N SER A 207 -2.52 5.05 3.72
CA SER A 207 -3.23 6.33 3.55
C SER A 207 -2.99 7.00 2.20
N THR A 208 -1.91 6.59 1.54
CA THR A 208 -1.48 6.97 0.19
C THR A 208 -0.84 5.74 -0.44
N GLY A 209 -0.76 5.60 -1.76
CA GLY A 209 -0.29 4.33 -2.37
C GLY A 209 -1.42 3.42 -2.77
N PHE A 210 -1.10 2.27 -3.35
CA PHE A 210 -2.07 1.23 -3.65
C PHE A 210 -2.36 0.40 -2.39
N ASP A 211 -3.62 0.01 -2.19
CA ASP A 211 -3.96 -1.05 -1.24
C ASP A 211 -3.28 -2.34 -1.72
N ILE A 212 -2.54 -3.00 -0.83
CA ILE A 212 -1.85 -4.23 -1.14
C ILE A 212 -2.64 -5.37 -0.50
N ARG A 213 -3.16 -6.27 -1.31
CA ARG A 213 -3.53 -7.61 -0.85
C ARG A 213 -2.69 -8.64 -1.56
N LEU A 214 -2.01 -9.48 -0.77
CA LEU A 214 -1.10 -10.49 -1.28
C LEU A 214 -1.25 -11.76 -0.47
N ASN A 215 -0.95 -12.88 -1.11
CA ASN A 215 -0.85 -14.17 -0.44
C ASN A 215 0.63 -14.51 -0.33
N CYS A 216 1.03 -15.03 0.83
CA CYS A 216 2.37 -15.54 1.05
C CYS A 216 2.29 -16.93 1.65
N ARG A 217 3.36 -17.70 1.51
CA ARG A 217 3.43 -19.02 2.17
C ARG A 217 3.51 -18.87 3.68
N THR A 218 4.24 -17.86 4.17
CA THR A 218 4.46 -17.65 5.59
C THR A 218 4.63 -16.16 5.87
N ALA A 219 3.95 -15.66 6.90
CA ALA A 219 4.17 -14.33 7.46
C ALA A 219 4.84 -14.48 8.83
N SER A 220 5.88 -13.70 9.09
CA SER A 220 6.61 -13.76 10.36
C SER A 220 7.01 -12.38 10.85
N VAL A 221 7.08 -12.21 12.17
CA VAL A 221 7.78 -11.09 12.80
C VAL A 221 9.25 -11.46 12.92
N THR A 222 10.12 -10.66 12.31
CA THR A 222 11.58 -10.88 12.32
C THR A 222 12.30 -9.93 13.26
N ARG A 223 11.69 -8.77 13.57
CA ARG A 223 12.31 -7.75 14.43
C ARG A 223 11.25 -6.91 15.14
N VAL A 224 11.48 -6.64 16.42
CA VAL A 224 10.73 -5.64 17.19
C VAL A 224 11.68 -4.85 18.07
N ASP A 225 11.88 -3.57 17.74
CA ASP A 225 12.84 -2.69 18.42
C ASP A 225 12.19 -1.36 18.80
N PRO A 226 12.71 -0.66 19.82
CA PRO A 226 12.40 0.75 20.02
C PRO A 226 12.75 1.57 18.76
N TYR A 227 11.88 2.50 18.37
CA TYR A 227 12.06 3.36 17.18
C TYR A 227 12.88 4.61 17.50
#